data_AF-A0A2V1GVV4-F1
#
_entry.id   AF-A0A2V1GVV4-F1
#
_cell.length_a   1.000
_cell.length_b   1.000
_cell.length_c   1.000
_cell.angle_alpha   90.00
_cell.angle_beta   90.00
_cell.angle_gamma   90.00
#
_symmetry.space_group_name_H-M   'P 1'
#
loop_
_entity.id
_entity.type
_entity.pdbx_description
1 polymer ?
#
loop_
_entity_poly.entity_id
_entity_poly.type
_entity_poly.pdbx_seq_one_letter_code
_entity_poly.pdbx_strand_id
1 'polypeptide(L)'
;MNEENVKSIIALQRINNQLLGLVDSAKCKNDIKLREILDQLYAPYEKVESDYRNNHSFYNQYQFISSLYTYIVLPKESFFDSIPDDIETNSLKTQWGINKLQPSYKLKYFLRRLRNAVSHGEIEFTETIDFIFTDKNPRNKSDVFQVKLSVDELMNFTQALAYWCMTKDIELKELKKHNK
;
A
#
# COMPACT_ATOMS: atom_id res chain seq x y z
N MET A 1 -12.31 -11.22 -19.73
CA MET A 1 -11.39 -11.78 -18.73
C MET A 1 -11.61 -13.28 -18.72
N ASN A 2 -10.59 -14.11 -18.93
CA ASN A 2 -10.77 -15.56 -18.99
C ASN A 2 -11.10 -16.13 -17.59
N GLU A 3 -11.65 -17.34 -17.54
CA GLU A 3 -12.07 -18.01 -16.30
C GLU A 3 -10.90 -18.26 -15.34
N GLU A 4 -9.71 -18.49 -15.89
CA GLU A 4 -8.46 -18.71 -15.16
C GLU A 4 -8.03 -17.46 -14.38
N ASN A 5 -8.09 -16.28 -14.99
CA ASN A 5 -7.80 -14.99 -14.35
C ASN A 5 -8.77 -14.71 -13.20
N VAL A 6 -10.05 -15.07 -13.36
CA VAL A 6 -11.06 -14.93 -12.30
C VAL A 6 -10.74 -15.83 -11.11
N LYS A 7 -10.35 -17.09 -11.37
CA LYS A 7 -9.97 -18.05 -10.31
C LYS A 7 -8.71 -17.58 -9.57
N SER A 8 -7.71 -17.07 -10.28
CA SER A 8 -6.49 -16.52 -9.68
C SER A 8 -6.74 -15.29 -8.81
N ILE A 9 -7.60 -14.37 -9.25
CA ILE A 9 -7.99 -13.19 -8.46
C ILE A 9 -8.73 -13.60 -7.17
N ILE A 10 -9.67 -14.55 -7.26
CA ILE A 10 -10.40 -15.06 -6.09
C ILE A 10 -9.45 -15.78 -5.12
N ALA A 11 -8.50 -16.56 -5.64
CA ALA A 11 -7.47 -17.20 -4.82
C ALA A 11 -6.63 -16.15 -4.07
N LEU A 12 -6.11 -15.14 -4.77
CA LEU A 12 -5.33 -14.05 -4.18
C LEU A 12 -6.09 -13.34 -3.05
N GLN A 13 -7.37 -13.00 -3.26
CA GLN A 13 -8.19 -12.34 -2.25
C GLN A 13 -8.41 -13.21 -1.01
N ARG A 14 -8.62 -14.53 -1.18
CA ARG A 14 -8.76 -15.47 -0.05
C ARG A 14 -7.48 -15.57 0.76
N ILE A 15 -6.34 -15.66 0.09
CA ILE A 15 -5.02 -15.72 0.72
C ILE A 15 -4.76 -14.42 1.49
N ASN A 16 -5.07 -13.26 0.92
CA ASN A 16 -4.94 -11.97 1.61
C ASN A 16 -5.77 -11.90 2.90
N ASN A 17 -7.04 -12.31 2.85
CA ASN A 17 -7.90 -12.32 4.04
C ASN A 17 -7.40 -13.31 5.09
N GLN A 18 -6.93 -14.49 4.68
CA GLN A 18 -6.41 -15.51 5.58
C GLN A 18 -5.09 -15.07 6.22
N LEU A 19 -4.19 -14.43 5.47
CA LEU A 19 -2.97 -13.90 6.07
C LEU A 19 -3.28 -12.80 7.08
N LEU A 20 -4.16 -11.86 6.74
CA LEU A 20 -4.54 -10.79 7.68
C LEU A 20 -5.06 -11.38 8.99
N GLY A 21 -5.88 -12.44 8.92
CA GLY A 21 -6.32 -13.18 10.09
C GLY A 21 -5.17 -13.86 10.86
N LEU A 22 -4.23 -14.49 10.16
CA LEU A 22 -3.05 -15.12 10.79
C LEU A 22 -2.14 -14.09 11.47
N VAL A 23 -1.85 -12.98 10.81
CA VAL A 23 -1.05 -11.88 11.36
C VAL A 23 -1.74 -11.27 12.58
N ASP A 24 -3.04 -10.99 12.51
CA ASP A 24 -3.79 -10.47 13.65
C ASP A 24 -3.79 -11.45 14.84
N SER A 25 -3.95 -12.75 14.58
CA SER A 25 -3.89 -13.80 15.60
C SER A 25 -2.49 -13.94 16.23
N ALA A 26 -1.45 -13.53 15.50
CA ALA A 26 -0.07 -13.63 15.92
C ALA A 26 0.50 -12.33 16.50
N LYS A 27 -0.24 -11.22 16.49
CA LYS A 27 0.27 -9.87 16.85
C LYS A 27 0.85 -9.74 18.26
N CYS A 28 0.48 -10.63 19.18
CA CYS A 28 1.00 -10.67 20.55
C CYS A 28 2.17 -11.67 20.74
N LYS A 29 2.57 -12.39 19.69
CA LYS A 29 3.68 -13.35 19.73
C LYS A 29 4.96 -12.67 19.26
N ASN A 30 5.79 -12.23 20.20
CA ASN A 30 6.99 -11.45 19.90
C ASN A 30 8.07 -12.22 19.11
N ASP A 31 8.06 -13.56 19.15
CA ASP A 31 9.10 -14.41 18.56
C ASP A 31 8.68 -15.10 17.25
N ILE A 32 7.46 -14.84 16.75
CA ILE A 32 6.98 -15.50 15.53
C ILE A 32 7.75 -15.00 14.31
N LYS A 33 8.27 -15.94 13.51
CA LYS A 33 8.94 -15.62 12.25
C LYS A 33 7.92 -15.52 11.13
N LEU A 34 8.14 -14.60 10.18
CA LEU A 34 7.31 -14.49 8.98
C LEU A 34 7.18 -15.83 8.24
N ARG A 35 8.24 -16.63 8.20
CA ARG A 35 8.22 -17.98 7.63
C ARG A 35 7.14 -18.87 8.27
N GLU A 36 6.97 -18.81 9.58
CA GLU A 36 5.97 -19.64 10.29
C GLU A 36 4.54 -19.22 9.97
N ILE A 37 4.33 -17.92 9.75
CA ILE A 37 3.04 -17.37 9.30
C ILE A 37 2.77 -17.80 7.85
N LEU A 38 3.78 -17.71 6.98
CA LEU A 38 3.69 -18.13 5.59
C LEU A 38 3.50 -19.66 5.47
N ASP A 39 4.16 -20.46 6.31
CA ASP A 39 3.98 -21.91 6.39
C ASP A 39 2.51 -22.23 6.72
N GLN A 40 1.91 -21.53 7.70
CA GLN A 40 0.50 -21.69 8.04
C GLN A 40 -0.45 -21.24 6.93
N LEU A 41 -0.10 -20.16 6.22
CA LEU A 41 -0.87 -19.66 5.10
C LEU A 41 -0.89 -20.64 3.94
N TYR A 42 0.28 -21.18 3.55
CA TYR A 42 0.44 -22.00 2.35
C TYR A 42 0.09 -23.47 2.57
N ALA A 43 0.24 -24.01 3.79
CA ALA A 43 0.00 -25.43 4.06
C ALA A 43 -1.35 -25.98 3.58
N PRO A 44 -2.49 -25.25 3.64
CA PRO A 44 -3.75 -25.72 3.07
C PRO A 44 -3.75 -25.81 1.54
N TYR A 45 -3.06 -24.90 0.85
CA TYR A 45 -3.00 -24.83 -0.60
C TYR A 45 -2.02 -25.85 -1.19
N GLU A 46 -0.91 -26.10 -0.50
CA GLU A 46 0.08 -27.09 -0.92
C GLU A 46 -0.41 -28.54 -0.87
N LYS A 47 -1.47 -28.79 -0.10
CA LYS A 47 -2.18 -30.09 -0.13
C LYS A 47 -2.88 -30.35 -1.46
N VAL A 48 -3.15 -29.30 -2.23
CA VAL A 48 -3.86 -29.35 -3.51
C VAL A 48 -2.90 -29.14 -4.67
N GLU A 49 -1.90 -28.26 -4.52
CA GLU A 49 -0.88 -27.96 -5.53
C GLU A 49 0.51 -27.95 -4.88
N SER A 50 1.35 -28.95 -5.15
CA SER A 50 2.63 -29.12 -4.43
C SER A 50 3.65 -28.00 -4.66
N ASP A 51 3.52 -27.23 -5.73
CA ASP A 51 4.44 -26.13 -6.08
C ASP A 51 3.82 -24.73 -5.84
N TYR A 52 2.76 -24.68 -5.04
CA TYR A 52 1.93 -23.48 -4.86
C TYR A 52 2.73 -22.22 -4.50
N ARG A 53 3.73 -22.34 -3.61
CA ARG A 53 4.53 -21.20 -3.12
C ARG A 53 5.42 -20.58 -4.19
N ASN A 54 5.88 -21.37 -5.14
CA ASN A 54 6.72 -20.88 -6.24
C ASN A 54 5.86 -20.18 -7.31
N ASN A 55 4.63 -20.67 -7.50
CA ASN A 55 3.69 -20.11 -8.47
C ASN A 55 2.90 -18.91 -7.92
N HIS A 56 2.75 -18.81 -6.60
CA HIS A 56 1.90 -17.83 -5.93
C HIS A 56 2.66 -17.14 -4.80
N SER A 57 3.62 -16.28 -5.17
CA SER A 57 4.36 -15.44 -4.22
C SER A 57 3.44 -14.40 -3.58
N PHE A 58 3.07 -14.64 -2.31
CA PHE A 58 2.20 -13.79 -1.50
C PHE A 58 2.74 -12.37 -1.32
N TYR A 59 4.04 -12.25 -0.99
CA TYR A 59 4.66 -10.96 -0.73
C TYR A 59 5.27 -10.44 -2.04
N ASN A 60 4.51 -9.63 -2.74
CA ASN A 60 4.96 -8.96 -3.96
C ASN A 60 4.53 -7.49 -3.95
N GLN A 61 5.04 -6.73 -4.92
CA GLN A 61 4.76 -5.31 -5.09
C GLN A 61 3.27 -4.94 -5.10
N TYR A 62 2.38 -5.85 -5.51
CA TYR A 62 0.94 -5.61 -5.55
C TYR A 62 0.28 -5.53 -4.16
N GLN A 63 0.95 -5.99 -3.10
CA GLN A 63 0.44 -5.85 -1.73
C GLN A 63 0.36 -4.39 -1.28
N PHE A 64 1.35 -3.57 -1.66
CA PHE A 64 1.33 -2.13 -1.37
C PHE A 64 0.19 -1.44 -2.12
N ILE A 65 -0.05 -1.83 -3.38
CA ILE A 65 -1.16 -1.30 -4.18
C ILE A 65 -2.51 -1.66 -3.57
N SER A 66 -2.67 -2.90 -3.10
CA SER A 66 -3.88 -3.36 -2.42
C SER A 66 -4.13 -2.59 -1.11
N SER A 67 -3.08 -2.29 -0.36
CA SER A 67 -3.14 -1.47 0.84
C SER A 67 -3.58 -0.04 0.53
N LEU A 68 -2.98 0.59 -0.49
CA LEU A 68 -3.41 1.90 -0.97
C LEU A 68 -4.87 1.88 -1.40
N TYR A 69 -5.28 0.90 -2.20
CA TYR A 69 -6.68 0.78 -2.63
C TYR A 69 -7.64 0.79 -1.43
N THR A 70 -7.29 0.06 -0.37
CA THR A 70 -8.08 0.00 0.87
C THR A 70 -8.11 1.34 1.62
N TYR A 71 -6.97 2.03 1.74
CA TYR A 71 -6.87 3.23 2.58
C TYR A 71 -7.22 4.55 1.88
N ILE A 72 -7.03 4.66 0.55
CA ILE A 72 -7.29 5.92 -0.19
C ILE A 72 -8.37 5.79 -1.27
N VAL A 73 -8.63 4.61 -1.83
CA VAL A 73 -9.63 4.45 -2.90
C VAL A 73 -11.02 4.13 -2.34
N LEU A 74 -11.13 3.12 -1.49
CA LEU A 74 -12.41 2.68 -0.90
C LEU A 74 -13.13 3.73 -0.05
N PRO A 75 -12.45 4.55 0.78
CA PRO A 75 -13.11 5.54 1.64
C PRO A 75 -13.81 6.70 0.90
N LYS A 76 -13.74 6.73 -0.45
CA LYS A 76 -14.38 7.72 -1.34
C LYS A 76 -14.02 9.17 -0.96
N GLU A 77 -14.78 10.15 -1.43
CA GLU A 77 -14.40 11.57 -1.33
C GLU A 77 -14.42 12.13 0.08
N SER A 78 -15.32 11.66 0.96
CA SER A 78 -15.44 12.12 2.35
C SER A 78 -14.17 11.90 3.19
N PHE A 79 -13.32 10.97 2.78
CA PHE A 79 -12.00 10.77 3.37
C PHE A 79 -11.13 12.04 3.28
N PHE A 80 -11.17 12.71 2.13
CA PHE A 80 -10.31 13.85 1.83
C PHE A 80 -10.71 15.11 2.60
N ASP A 81 -11.97 15.20 3.03
CA ASP A 81 -12.45 16.32 3.85
C ASP A 81 -11.77 16.36 5.22
N SER A 82 -11.29 15.21 5.71
CA SER A 82 -10.56 15.11 6.99
C SER A 82 -9.06 15.41 6.89
N ILE A 83 -8.53 15.60 5.67
CA ILE A 83 -7.10 15.86 5.44
C ILE A 83 -6.87 17.38 5.46
N PRO A 84 -5.91 17.89 6.26
CA PRO A 84 -5.55 19.30 6.23
C PRO A 84 -5.09 19.78 4.85
N ASP A 85 -5.57 20.94 4.43
CA ASP A 85 -5.28 21.52 3.11
C ASP A 85 -3.91 22.24 3.04
N ASP A 86 -3.35 22.59 4.19
CA ASP A 86 -2.18 23.46 4.34
C ASP A 86 -0.86 22.71 4.48
N ILE A 87 -0.91 21.42 4.83
CA ILE A 87 0.28 20.59 5.06
C ILE A 87 0.99 20.25 3.74
N GLU A 88 2.29 20.53 3.69
CA GLU A 88 3.17 20.15 2.59
C GLU A 88 3.75 18.75 2.83
N THR A 89 3.92 17.95 1.77
CA THR A 89 4.56 16.65 1.89
C THR A 89 5.94 16.76 2.51
N ASN A 90 6.72 17.79 2.16
CA ASN A 90 8.09 17.97 2.68
C ASN A 90 8.16 18.48 4.13
N SER A 91 7.06 18.95 4.72
CA SER A 91 7.00 19.29 6.14
C SER A 91 6.68 18.09 7.03
N LEU A 92 6.28 16.97 6.44
CA LEU A 92 5.96 15.76 7.18
C LEU A 92 7.19 15.14 7.85
N LYS A 93 6.96 14.42 8.94
CA LYS A 93 8.01 13.63 9.58
C LYS A 93 8.54 12.57 8.61
N THR A 94 9.81 12.23 8.76
CA THR A 94 10.49 11.19 7.94
C THR A 94 9.78 9.83 7.93
N GLN A 95 9.01 9.51 8.98
CA GLN A 95 8.20 8.30 9.07
C GLN A 95 7.13 8.20 7.97
N TRP A 96 6.73 9.32 7.35
CA TRP A 96 5.79 9.32 6.23
C TRP A 96 6.38 8.78 4.93
N GLY A 97 7.71 8.68 4.79
CA GLY A 97 8.35 8.21 3.55
C GLY A 97 8.21 9.14 2.33
N ILE A 98 7.42 10.21 2.43
CA ILE A 98 7.15 11.16 1.33
C ILE A 98 7.67 12.58 1.61
N ASN A 99 8.47 12.75 2.66
CA ASN A 99 8.95 14.06 3.10
C ASN A 99 10.10 14.64 2.27
N LYS A 100 10.56 13.91 1.26
CA LYS A 100 11.63 14.31 0.35
C LYS A 100 11.16 14.38 -1.11
N LEU A 101 9.85 14.39 -1.34
CA LEU A 101 9.28 14.44 -2.68
C LEU A 101 9.70 15.72 -3.41
N GLN A 102 9.96 15.55 -4.70
CA GLN A 102 10.29 16.65 -5.61
C GLN A 102 9.39 16.54 -6.86
N PRO A 103 8.52 17.54 -7.11
CA PRO A 103 8.26 18.71 -6.27
C PRO A 103 7.55 18.35 -4.95
N SER A 104 7.52 19.31 -4.00
CA SER A 104 6.62 19.22 -2.83
C SER A 104 5.17 19.41 -3.28
N TYR A 105 4.25 18.74 -2.59
CA TYR A 105 2.83 18.86 -2.85
C TYR A 105 2.08 19.18 -1.56
N LYS A 106 0.91 19.82 -1.67
CA LYS A 106 -0.09 19.77 -0.61
C LYS A 106 -0.51 18.32 -0.36
N LEU A 107 -0.54 17.88 0.90
CA LEU A 107 -0.80 16.49 1.27
C LEU A 107 -2.14 16.00 0.71
N LYS A 108 -3.21 16.77 0.85
CA LYS A 108 -4.52 16.42 0.30
C LYS A 108 -4.49 16.28 -1.22
N TYR A 109 -3.77 17.19 -1.90
CA TYR A 109 -3.58 17.10 -3.35
C TYR A 109 -2.83 15.82 -3.72
N PHE A 110 -1.71 15.55 -3.05
CA PHE A 110 -0.91 14.33 -3.24
C PHE A 110 -1.75 13.08 -3.08
N LEU A 111 -2.48 12.95 -1.96
CA LEU A 111 -3.33 11.79 -1.66
C LEU A 111 -4.44 11.62 -2.71
N ARG A 112 -5.03 12.71 -3.19
CA ARG A 112 -6.07 12.66 -4.23
C ARG A 112 -5.51 12.18 -5.57
N ARG A 113 -4.34 12.68 -5.99
CA ARG A 113 -3.70 12.25 -7.24
C ARG A 113 -3.19 10.81 -7.15
N LEU A 114 -2.64 10.43 -6.00
CA LEU A 114 -2.25 9.05 -5.73
C LEU A 114 -3.46 8.11 -5.78
N ARG A 115 -4.59 8.49 -5.19
CA ARG A 115 -5.85 7.73 -5.29
C ARG A 115 -6.25 7.53 -6.74
N ASN A 116 -6.24 8.60 -7.54
CA ASN A 116 -6.63 8.53 -8.94
C ASN A 116 -5.74 7.54 -9.70
N ALA A 117 -4.41 7.67 -9.56
CA ALA A 117 -3.45 6.75 -10.17
C ALA A 117 -3.74 5.29 -9.81
N VAL A 118 -3.96 5.00 -8.52
CA VAL A 118 -4.29 3.64 -8.05
C VAL A 118 -5.64 3.15 -8.58
N SER A 119 -6.67 4.00 -8.57
CA SER A 119 -8.02 3.63 -9.00
C SER A 119 -8.14 3.36 -10.51
N HIS A 120 -7.27 4.00 -11.30
CA HIS A 120 -7.21 3.84 -12.75
C HIS A 120 -6.15 2.83 -13.19
N GLY A 121 -5.34 2.29 -12.27
CA GLY A 121 -4.28 1.34 -12.59
C GLY A 121 -3.08 1.96 -13.30
N GLU A 122 -2.89 3.28 -13.18
CA GLU A 122 -1.79 4.04 -13.79
C GLU A 122 -0.54 3.95 -12.91
N ILE A 123 -0.04 2.71 -12.76
CA ILE A 123 1.11 2.36 -11.91
C ILE A 123 2.10 1.52 -12.70
N GLU A 124 3.36 1.93 -12.69
CA GLU A 124 4.47 1.18 -13.30
C GLU A 124 5.47 0.73 -12.23
N PHE A 125 6.09 -0.43 -12.45
CA PHE A 125 7.16 -0.97 -11.60
C PHE A 125 8.48 -0.94 -12.35
N THR A 126 9.53 -0.43 -11.71
CA THR A 126 10.88 -0.48 -12.29
C THR A 126 11.56 -1.83 -12.01
N GLU A 127 12.66 -2.10 -12.71
CA GLU A 127 13.52 -3.27 -12.44
C GLU A 127 14.10 -3.27 -11.00
N THR A 128 14.21 -2.09 -10.39
CA THR A 128 14.63 -1.89 -8.99
C THR A 128 13.48 -1.96 -7.99
N ILE A 129 12.27 -2.35 -8.43
CA ILE A 129 11.05 -2.44 -7.61
C ILE A 129 10.63 -1.07 -7.05
N ASP A 130 10.92 0.01 -7.77
CA ASP A 130 10.33 1.31 -7.47
C ASP A 130 8.94 1.41 -8.12
N PHE A 131 8.07 2.20 -7.51
CA PHE A 131 6.69 2.41 -7.92
C PHE A 131 6.55 3.79 -8.54
N ILE A 132 6.09 3.86 -9.79
CA ILE A 132 5.80 5.11 -10.47
C ILE A 132 4.30 5.25 -10.60
N PHE A 133 3.74 6.24 -9.92
CA PHE A 133 2.32 6.57 -9.97
C PHE A 133 2.11 7.76 -10.88
N THR A 134 1.20 7.64 -11.86
CA THR A 134 0.89 8.71 -12.80
C THR A 134 -0.59 9.04 -12.76
N ASP A 135 -0.94 10.33 -12.75
CA ASP A 135 -2.32 10.79 -12.92
C ASP A 135 -2.34 12.04 -13.79
N LYS A 136 -3.18 12.03 -14.83
CA LYS A 136 -3.33 13.15 -15.77
C LYS A 136 -4.69 13.78 -15.58
N ASN A 137 -4.73 15.06 -15.26
CA ASN A 137 -5.99 15.76 -15.09
C ASN A 137 -6.71 15.86 -16.45
N PRO A 138 -7.89 15.24 -16.63
CA PRO A 138 -8.57 15.21 -17.93
C PRO A 138 -9.06 16.60 -18.37
N ARG A 139 -9.25 17.53 -17.41
CA ARG A 139 -9.69 18.90 -17.66
C ARG A 139 -8.53 19.86 -17.92
N ASN A 140 -7.33 19.53 -17.43
CA ASN A 140 -6.12 20.32 -17.62
C ASN A 140 -4.94 19.42 -17.98
N LYS A 141 -4.66 19.27 -19.28
CA LYS A 141 -3.61 18.36 -19.76
C LYS A 141 -2.19 18.77 -19.34
N SER A 142 -1.97 20.02 -18.93
CA SER A 142 -0.65 20.44 -18.39
C SER A 142 -0.42 20.02 -16.95
N ASP A 143 -1.49 19.63 -16.24
CA ASP A 143 -1.45 19.17 -14.86
C ASP A 143 -1.23 17.66 -14.81
N VAL A 144 0.04 17.28 -14.93
CA VAL A 144 0.52 15.90 -14.83
C VAL A 144 1.11 15.67 -13.44
N PHE A 145 0.52 14.74 -12.70
CA PHE A 145 1.08 14.21 -11.47
C PHE A 145 1.89 12.97 -11.81
N GLN A 146 3.14 12.94 -11.39
CA GLN A 146 3.98 11.76 -11.45
C GLN A 146 4.84 11.72 -10.21
N VAL A 147 4.80 10.61 -9.47
CA VAL A 147 5.66 10.40 -8.31
C VAL A 147 6.30 9.02 -8.37
N LYS A 148 7.59 8.98 -8.08
CA LYS A 148 8.34 7.75 -7.90
C LYS A 148 8.59 7.52 -6.41
N LEU A 149 8.25 6.34 -5.91
CA LEU A 149 8.51 5.91 -4.54
C LEU A 149 9.27 4.59 -4.56
N SER A 150 10.34 4.50 -3.79
CA SER A 150 10.98 3.21 -3.49
C SER A 150 10.09 2.34 -2.60
N VAL A 151 10.39 1.04 -2.52
CA VAL A 151 9.71 0.09 -1.61
C VAL A 151 9.70 0.62 -0.17
N ASP A 152 10.84 1.10 0.32
CA ASP A 152 10.97 1.60 1.69
C ASP A 152 10.10 2.84 1.94
N GLU A 153 10.07 3.78 0.99
CA GLU A 153 9.25 4.98 1.07
C GLU A 153 7.76 4.63 1.05
N LEU A 154 7.35 3.70 0.18
CA LEU A 154 5.97 3.25 0.07
C LEU A 154 5.51 2.47 1.31
N MET A 155 6.38 1.66 1.89
CA MET A 155 6.12 0.95 3.14
C MET A 155 5.92 1.93 4.29
N ASN A 156 6.83 2.88 4.46
CA ASN A 156 6.71 3.93 5.47
C ASN A 156 5.43 4.75 5.28
N PHE A 157 5.13 5.12 4.03
CA PHE A 157 3.94 5.87 3.68
C PHE A 157 2.65 5.11 4.00
N THR A 158 2.55 3.84 3.62
CA THR A 158 1.35 3.02 3.89
C THR A 158 1.14 2.79 5.39
N GLN A 159 2.21 2.63 6.16
CA GLN A 159 2.15 2.52 7.62
C GLN A 159 1.71 3.84 8.28
N ALA A 160 2.31 4.97 7.90
CA ALA A 160 1.95 6.29 8.38
C ALA A 160 0.49 6.64 8.05
N LEU A 161 0.06 6.33 6.82
CA LEU A 161 -1.30 6.53 6.36
C LEU A 161 -2.29 5.68 7.17
N ALA A 162 -2.00 4.39 7.38
CA ALA A 162 -2.84 3.52 8.19
C ALA A 162 -2.98 4.06 9.63
N TYR A 163 -1.86 4.46 10.25
CA TYR A 163 -1.88 5.08 11.58
C TYR A 163 -2.74 6.34 11.60
N TRP A 164 -2.54 7.26 10.65
CA TRP A 164 -3.34 8.48 10.55
C TRP A 164 -4.82 8.19 10.31
N CYS A 165 -5.18 7.19 9.50
CA CYS A 165 -6.57 6.78 9.30
C CYS A 165 -7.25 6.41 10.62
N MET A 166 -6.51 5.78 11.55
CA MET A 166 -7.01 5.34 12.85
C MET A 166 -7.00 6.44 13.92
N THR A 167 -5.99 7.32 13.93
CA THR A 167 -5.74 8.26 15.04
C THR A 167 -5.96 9.72 14.68
N LYS A 168 -5.94 10.05 13.39
CA LYS A 168 -5.88 11.42 12.85
C LYS A 168 -4.65 12.22 13.29
N ASP A 169 -3.65 11.57 13.90
CA ASP A 169 -2.40 12.19 14.33
C ASP A 169 -1.39 12.24 13.17
N ILE A 170 -1.23 13.43 12.58
CA ILE A 170 -0.32 13.67 11.46
C ILE A 170 1.17 13.65 11.88
N GLU A 171 1.44 13.90 13.17
CA GLU A 171 2.79 13.98 13.72
C GLU A 171 3.37 12.59 14.02
N LEU A 172 2.52 11.55 13.99
CA LEU A 172 2.91 10.16 14.20
C LEU A 172 3.63 9.93 15.54
N LYS A 173 3.14 10.55 16.63
CA LYS A 173 3.85 10.65 17.91
C LYS A 173 4.22 9.29 18.50
N GLU A 174 3.34 8.30 18.35
CA GLU A 174 3.51 6.95 18.88
C GLU A 174 4.01 5.94 17.82
N LEU A 175 4.22 6.38 16.58
CA LEU A 175 4.70 5.50 15.52
C LEU A 175 6.23 5.44 15.55
N LYS A 176 6.76 4.33 16.08
CA LYS A 176 8.20 4.06 16.10
C LYS A 176 8.74 3.95 14.67
N LYS A 177 9.90 4.55 14.40
CA LYS A 177 10.64 4.30 13.16
C LYS A 177 11.03 2.84 13.06
N HIS A 178 10.90 2.26 11.86
CA HIS A 178 11.70 1.09 11.53
C HIS A 178 13.17 1.52 11.52
N ASN A 179 13.91 1.13 12.55
CA ASN A 179 15.36 1.22 12.54
C ASN A 179 15.84 0.19 11.51
N LYS A 180 16.59 0.67 10.50
CA LYS A 180 17.46 -0.20 9.71
C LYS A 180 18.61 -0.70 10.58
#